data_AF-A0A226NDL2-F1
#
_entry.id   AF-A0A226NDL2-F1
#
_cell.length_a   1.000
_cell.length_b   1.000
_cell.length_c   1.000
_cell.angle_alpha   90.00
_cell.angle_beta   90.00
_cell.angle_gamma   90.00
#
_symmetry.space_group_name_H-M   'P 1'
#
loop_
_entity.id
_entity.type
_entity.pdbx_description
1 polymer ?
#
loop_
_entity_poly.entity_id
_entity_poly.type
_entity_poly.pdbx_seq_one_letter_code
_entity_poly.pdbx_strand_id
1 'polypeptide(L)'
;MPECPELHLAGRFINEACGGLLFEGSVQRSAVGRGPEVPFSSEAYKVTAASRGKELRLTLAPLGPAPSQALVFRFGMSGSFRLCAASSLPRHAHLRFFTRESPPRALCFVDPRRFGTWRLGEAWQPERGPCVLLEYPAFRENVLKNLEDKAFDRPICEALLNQKYFNGIGNYLRAEILYRAKIPPFEKARTVLEALKQQQQDSSLTLSKKLKLKRDNPDLLELCHTVPMEVVAAGQTSRKKHAHLKADPEAPTPTV
;
A
#
# COMPACT_ATOMS: atom_id res chain seq x y z
N MET A 1 4.66 0.37 11.96
CA MET A 1 5.11 0.04 10.59
C MET A 1 3.86 0.03 9.73
N PRO A 2 3.82 0.74 8.59
CA PRO A 2 2.64 0.78 7.75
C PRO A 2 2.34 -0.60 7.17
N GLU A 3 1.07 -0.81 6.91
CA GLU A 3 0.46 -2.02 6.41
C GLU A 3 -0.15 -1.72 5.04
N CYS A 4 -0.79 -2.70 4.40
CA CYS A 4 -1.27 -2.48 3.03
C CYS A 4 -2.23 -1.29 2.84
N PRO A 5 -3.10 -0.90 3.81
CA PRO A 5 -3.97 0.27 3.62
C PRO A 5 -3.17 1.57 3.46
N GLU A 6 -2.12 1.77 4.25
CA GLU A 6 -1.33 3.01 4.19
C GLU A 6 -0.55 3.11 2.88
N LEU A 7 0.01 2.00 2.38
CA LEU A 7 0.70 1.99 1.08
C LEU A 7 -0.29 2.24 -0.06
N HIS A 8 -1.49 1.65 0.00
CA HIS A 8 -2.53 1.88 -0.99
C HIS A 8 -3.00 3.34 -1.01
N LEU A 9 -3.30 3.92 0.16
CA LEU A 9 -3.72 5.32 0.29
C LEU A 9 -2.61 6.31 -0.10
N ALA A 10 -1.34 5.95 0.10
CA ALA A 10 -0.19 6.72 -0.37
C ALA A 10 -0.06 6.68 -1.89
N GLY A 11 -0.21 5.50 -2.51
CA GLY A 11 -0.21 5.38 -3.98
C GLY A 11 -1.33 6.19 -4.62
N ARG A 12 -2.54 6.12 -4.05
CA ARG A 12 -3.67 6.97 -4.47
C ARG A 12 -3.37 8.46 -4.31
N PHE A 13 -2.83 8.87 -3.17
CA PHE A 13 -2.43 10.27 -2.95
C PHE A 13 -1.50 10.77 -4.04
N ILE A 14 -0.48 9.97 -4.39
CA ILE A 14 0.50 10.36 -5.42
C ILE A 14 -0.20 10.50 -6.78
N ASN A 15 -1.01 9.54 -7.18
CA ASN A 15 -1.73 9.62 -8.46
C ASN A 15 -2.71 10.79 -8.52
N GLU A 16 -3.44 11.06 -7.43
CA GLU A 16 -4.42 12.15 -7.35
C GLU A 16 -3.71 13.52 -7.30
N ALA A 17 -2.67 13.67 -6.49
CA ALA A 17 -1.96 14.94 -6.31
C ALA A 17 -0.96 15.26 -7.43
N CYS A 18 -0.40 14.25 -8.09
CA CYS A 18 0.60 14.41 -9.14
C CYS A 18 0.06 14.17 -10.56
N GLY A 19 -1.19 13.70 -10.72
CA GLY A 19 -1.73 13.29 -12.02
C GLY A 19 -1.77 14.41 -13.08
N GLY A 20 -1.91 15.66 -12.67
CA GLY A 20 -1.85 16.84 -13.53
C GLY A 20 -0.49 17.53 -13.59
N LEU A 21 0.52 17.01 -12.87
CA LEU A 21 1.82 17.68 -12.73
C LEU A 21 2.86 17.08 -13.66
N LEU A 22 3.70 17.95 -14.19
CA LEU A 22 4.92 17.58 -14.87
C LEU A 22 6.10 17.84 -13.95
N PHE A 23 6.99 16.86 -13.89
CA PHE A 23 8.25 16.93 -13.18
C PHE A 23 9.39 17.15 -14.17
N GLU A 24 10.50 17.70 -13.69
CA GLU A 24 11.67 17.98 -14.50
C GLU A 24 12.97 17.71 -13.74
N GLY A 25 14.06 17.62 -14.51
CA GLY A 25 15.40 17.43 -14.00
C GLY A 25 15.63 16.05 -13.40
N SER A 26 16.63 15.99 -12.52
CA SER A 26 17.06 14.76 -11.87
C SER A 26 16.35 14.52 -10.53
N VAL A 27 16.34 13.25 -10.12
CA VAL A 27 15.86 12.87 -8.79
C VAL A 27 16.95 13.17 -7.75
N GLN A 28 16.63 13.97 -6.74
CA GLN A 28 17.62 14.37 -5.74
C GLN A 28 17.53 13.55 -4.47
N ARG A 29 18.60 12.83 -4.14
CA ARG A 29 18.77 12.15 -2.85
C ARG A 29 19.43 13.08 -1.83
N SER A 30 19.04 12.98 -0.56
CA SER A 30 19.79 13.64 0.53
C SER A 30 21.09 12.89 0.83
N ALA A 31 22.16 13.61 1.19
CA ALA A 31 23.45 12.99 1.54
C ALA A 31 23.36 11.90 2.62
N VAL A 32 22.43 12.05 3.58
CA VAL A 32 22.25 11.14 4.74
C VAL A 32 21.23 10.02 4.53
N GLY A 33 20.61 9.94 3.35
CA GLY A 33 19.56 8.96 3.02
C GLY A 33 20.13 7.57 2.70
N ARG A 34 19.52 6.50 3.21
CA ARG A 34 20.02 5.10 3.14
C ARG A 34 19.55 4.30 1.91
N GLY A 35 19.40 4.92 0.75
CA GLY A 35 19.01 4.24 -0.50
C GLY A 35 19.95 4.57 -1.66
N PRO A 36 19.86 3.81 -2.78
CA PRO A 36 20.69 4.07 -3.95
C PRO A 36 20.37 5.43 -4.56
N GLU A 37 21.35 6.02 -5.24
CA GLU A 37 21.10 7.12 -6.18
C GLU A 37 20.14 6.65 -7.28
N VAL A 38 19.37 7.59 -7.81
CA VAL A 38 18.43 7.33 -8.90
C VAL A 38 19.00 7.98 -10.16
N PRO A 39 19.66 7.23 -11.05
CA PRO A 39 20.26 7.76 -12.27
C PRO A 39 19.18 8.06 -13.31
N PHE A 40 18.40 9.11 -13.05
CA PHE A 40 17.29 9.57 -13.88
C PHE A 40 17.40 11.08 -14.08
N SER A 41 17.21 11.54 -15.31
CA SER A 41 17.05 12.96 -15.63
C SER A 41 16.18 13.09 -16.88
N SER A 42 15.22 14.02 -16.87
CA SER A 42 14.35 14.28 -18.01
C SER A 42 13.84 15.72 -17.97
N GLU A 43 13.71 16.36 -19.13
CA GLU A 43 13.12 17.71 -19.24
C GLU A 43 11.66 17.77 -18.78
N ALA A 44 10.91 16.69 -19.01
CA ALA A 44 9.53 16.58 -18.58
C ALA A 44 9.15 15.12 -18.41
N TYR A 45 8.62 14.76 -17.23
CA TYR A 45 8.15 13.42 -16.93
C TYR A 45 6.92 13.43 -16.02
N LYS A 46 6.12 12.37 -16.10
CA LYS A 46 5.00 12.10 -15.19
C LYS A 46 5.44 11.13 -14.10
N VAL A 47 4.83 11.26 -12.92
CA VAL A 47 5.01 10.33 -11.80
C VAL A 47 3.69 9.64 -11.53
N THR A 48 3.70 8.31 -11.55
CA THR A 48 2.55 7.49 -11.16
C THR A 48 2.96 6.49 -10.08
N ALA A 49 1.99 5.95 -9.36
CA ALA A 49 2.20 5.04 -8.25
C ALA A 49 1.27 3.82 -8.31
N ALA A 50 1.80 2.67 -7.90
CA ALA A 50 1.03 1.46 -7.63
C ALA A 50 1.46 0.90 -6.27
N SER A 51 0.55 0.25 -5.54
CA SER A 51 0.85 -0.41 -4.26
C SER A 51 0.66 -1.92 -4.40
N ARG A 52 1.49 -2.71 -3.73
CA ARG A 52 1.30 -4.17 -3.62
C ARG A 52 1.74 -4.65 -2.24
N GLY A 53 0.77 -5.03 -1.40
CA GLY A 53 1.03 -5.39 -0.01
C GLY A 53 1.69 -4.24 0.75
N LYS A 54 2.89 -4.47 1.30
CA LYS A 54 3.68 -3.43 2.02
C LYS A 54 4.73 -2.74 1.15
N GLU A 55 4.56 -2.76 -0.17
CA GLU A 55 5.42 -2.08 -1.13
C GLU A 55 4.62 -1.04 -1.93
N LEU A 56 5.30 0.04 -2.33
CA LEU A 56 4.78 1.04 -3.27
C LEU A 56 5.79 1.24 -4.38
N ARG A 57 5.36 1.12 -5.63
CA ARG A 57 6.15 1.39 -6.82
C ARG A 57 5.81 2.76 -7.36
N LEU A 58 6.82 3.61 -7.54
CA LEU A 58 6.73 4.80 -8.37
C LEU A 58 7.24 4.48 -9.77
N THR A 59 6.57 5.01 -10.77
CA THR A 59 7.01 5.00 -12.16
C THR A 59 7.24 6.44 -12.62
N LEU A 60 8.47 6.72 -13.05
CA LEU A 60 8.88 7.98 -13.67
C LEU A 60 8.81 7.77 -15.18
N ALA A 61 7.87 8.41 -15.85
CA ALA A 61 7.61 8.26 -17.27
C ALA A 61 7.95 9.55 -18.03
N PRO A 62 9.12 9.63 -18.69
CA PRO A 62 9.46 10.74 -19.57
C PRO A 62 8.37 10.98 -20.63
N LEU A 63 8.18 12.24 -21.03
CA LEU A 63 7.34 12.58 -22.19
C LEU A 63 8.08 12.38 -23.53
N GLY A 64 9.42 12.31 -23.49
CA GLY A 64 10.27 12.03 -24.64
C GLY A 64 10.49 10.52 -24.87
N PRO A 65 11.41 10.14 -25.76
CA PRO A 65 11.65 8.75 -26.16
C PRO A 65 12.37 7.90 -25.09
N ALA A 66 12.81 8.51 -23.99
CA ALA A 66 13.54 7.80 -22.94
C ALA A 66 12.65 6.78 -22.22
N PRO A 67 13.20 5.60 -21.84
CA PRO A 67 12.43 4.58 -21.16
C PRO A 67 11.95 5.06 -19.79
N SER A 68 10.80 4.54 -19.36
CA SER A 68 10.32 4.77 -17.99
C SER A 68 11.23 4.08 -16.97
N GLN A 69 11.41 4.69 -15.81
CA GLN A 69 12.15 4.12 -14.70
C GLN A 69 11.24 3.92 -13.50
N ALA A 70 11.32 2.74 -12.88
CA ALA A 70 10.54 2.42 -11.69
C ALA A 70 11.41 2.37 -10.43
N LEU A 71 10.78 2.68 -9.29
CA LEU A 71 11.36 2.65 -7.96
C LEU A 71 10.39 1.95 -7.02
N VAL A 72 10.84 0.90 -6.31
CA VAL A 72 10.00 0.20 -5.31
C VAL A 72 10.41 0.59 -3.91
N PHE A 73 9.47 1.15 -3.16
CA PHE A 73 9.61 1.67 -1.81
C PHE A 73 9.00 0.72 -0.77
N ARG A 74 9.66 0.64 0.39
CA ARG A 74 9.08 0.19 1.66
C ARG A 74 9.25 1.32 2.66
N PHE A 75 8.19 1.69 3.37
CA PHE A 75 8.19 2.91 4.18
C PHE A 75 8.89 2.76 5.55
N GLY A 76 9.24 1.54 5.98
CA GLY A 76 9.83 1.36 7.30
C GLY A 76 8.84 1.74 8.40
N MET A 77 9.22 2.56 9.38
CA MET A 77 8.27 2.98 10.44
C MET A 77 7.72 4.39 10.29
N SER A 78 8.42 5.28 9.58
CA SER A 78 8.05 6.70 9.46
C SER A 78 8.13 7.24 8.02
N GLY A 79 8.38 6.38 7.04
CA GLY A 79 8.36 6.74 5.63
C GLY A 79 6.98 7.21 5.19
N SER A 80 6.96 8.28 4.42
CA SER A 80 5.74 8.84 3.84
C SER A 80 6.08 9.65 2.58
N PHE A 81 5.10 9.82 1.70
CA PHE A 81 5.19 10.77 0.61
C PHE A 81 4.46 12.07 0.95
N ARG A 82 5.09 13.20 0.62
CA ARG A 82 4.50 14.54 0.77
C ARG A 82 4.75 15.36 -0.48
N LEU A 83 3.75 16.11 -0.92
CA LEU A 83 3.91 17.15 -1.92
C LEU A 83 3.96 18.49 -1.18
N CYS A 84 5.00 19.29 -1.40
CA CYS A 84 5.24 20.55 -0.70
C CYS A 84 5.85 21.59 -1.65
N ALA A 85 5.88 22.87 -1.26
CA ALA A 85 6.62 23.87 -2.03
C ALA A 85 8.12 23.58 -1.99
N ALA A 86 8.82 23.77 -3.12
CA ALA A 86 10.26 23.53 -3.20
C ALA A 86 11.08 24.47 -2.30
N SER A 87 10.53 25.63 -1.93
CA SER A 87 11.11 26.57 -0.97
C SER A 87 11.01 26.09 0.50
N SER A 88 10.17 25.10 0.80
CA SER A 88 9.88 24.65 2.16
C SER A 88 9.99 23.12 2.29
N LEU A 89 11.14 22.57 1.89
CA LEU A 89 11.36 21.12 1.93
C LEU A 89 11.38 20.58 3.38
N PRO A 90 10.72 19.43 3.65
CA PRO A 90 10.81 18.78 4.95
C PRO A 90 12.25 18.39 5.30
N ARG A 91 12.65 18.59 6.56
CA ARG A 91 14.01 18.28 7.07
C ARG A 91 14.49 16.87 6.74
N HIS A 92 13.58 15.90 6.73
CA HIS A 92 13.88 14.48 6.50
C HIS A 92 13.44 14.00 5.11
N ALA A 93 13.37 14.90 4.13
CA ALA A 93 13.11 14.56 2.73
C ALA A 93 14.37 13.91 2.12
N HIS A 94 14.37 12.58 2.06
CA HIS A 94 15.53 11.79 1.66
C HIS A 94 15.60 11.51 0.15
N LEU A 95 14.47 11.60 -0.55
CA LEU A 95 14.39 11.53 -2.01
C LEU A 95 13.35 12.56 -2.50
N ARG A 96 13.70 13.34 -3.53
CA ARG A 96 12.92 14.50 -3.97
C ARG A 96 12.77 14.52 -5.49
N PHE A 97 11.57 14.81 -5.96
CA PHE A 97 11.20 14.98 -7.36
C PHE A 97 10.59 16.37 -7.52
N PHE A 98 11.12 17.21 -8.39
CA PHE A 98 10.70 18.60 -8.55
C PHE A 98 9.78 18.77 -9.75
N THR A 99 8.72 19.56 -9.57
CA THR A 99 7.78 19.90 -10.63
C THR A 99 8.32 21.02 -11.52
N ARG A 100 7.91 21.04 -12.79
CA ARG A 100 8.24 22.08 -13.78
C ARG A 100 7.46 23.39 -13.61
N GLU A 101 6.41 23.40 -12.79
CA GLU A 101 5.58 24.59 -12.59
C GLU A 101 6.33 25.73 -11.85
N SER A 102 5.81 26.95 -11.94
CA SER A 102 6.32 28.11 -11.22
C SER A 102 5.22 28.70 -10.32
N PRO A 103 5.40 28.73 -8.99
CA PRO A 103 6.57 28.28 -8.24
C PRO A 103 6.67 26.74 -8.14
N PRO A 104 7.88 26.16 -8.13
CA PRO A 104 8.04 24.71 -8.12
C PRO A 104 7.60 24.09 -6.79
N ARG A 105 6.99 22.91 -6.89
CA ARG A 105 6.73 21.98 -5.80
C ARG A 105 7.71 20.80 -5.86
N ALA A 106 7.75 20.05 -4.77
CA ALA A 106 8.53 18.83 -4.65
C ALA A 106 7.70 17.71 -4.05
N LEU A 107 7.65 16.57 -4.74
CA LEU A 107 7.24 15.29 -4.15
C LEU A 107 8.44 14.74 -3.38
N CYS A 108 8.27 14.49 -2.10
CA CYS A 108 9.33 14.07 -1.19
C CYS A 108 9.00 12.74 -0.53
N PHE A 109 9.94 11.80 -0.57
CA PHE A 109 9.95 10.68 0.37
C PHE A 109 10.58 11.14 1.68
N VAL A 110 9.76 11.28 2.72
CA VAL A 110 10.14 11.78 4.04
C VAL A 110 10.22 10.63 5.01
N ASP A 111 11.36 10.43 5.67
CA ASP A 111 11.53 9.34 6.64
C ASP A 111 12.49 9.69 7.80
N PRO A 112 12.00 10.33 8.88
CA PRO A 112 12.82 10.75 10.00
C PRO A 112 13.67 9.63 10.65
N ARG A 113 13.14 8.40 10.70
CA ARG A 113 13.83 7.25 11.32
C ARG A 113 14.74 6.49 10.36
N ARG A 114 14.73 6.80 9.06
CA ARG A 114 15.60 6.20 8.03
C ARG A 114 15.53 4.66 7.98
N PHE A 115 14.34 4.10 8.22
CA PHE A 115 14.06 2.67 8.07
C PHE A 115 13.41 2.33 6.73
N GLY A 116 12.91 3.34 6.03
CA GLY A 116 12.41 3.21 4.68
C GLY A 116 13.54 2.92 3.70
N THR A 117 13.23 2.09 2.71
CA THR A 117 14.17 1.68 1.66
C THR A 117 13.51 1.85 0.31
N TRP A 118 14.28 2.21 -0.71
CA TRP A 118 13.86 2.09 -2.10
C TRP A 118 14.91 1.34 -2.92
N ARG A 119 14.46 0.74 -4.03
CA ARG A 119 15.32 0.07 -4.99
C ARG A 119 14.93 0.45 -6.41
N LEU A 120 15.92 0.42 -7.29
CA LEU A 120 15.72 0.64 -8.71
C LEU A 120 15.05 -0.59 -9.34
N GLY A 121 14.22 -0.34 -10.36
CA GLY A 121 13.53 -1.38 -11.11
C GLY A 121 12.07 -1.55 -10.71
N GLU A 122 11.34 -2.28 -11.54
CA GLU A 122 9.88 -2.41 -11.43
C GLU A 122 9.41 -3.62 -10.64
N ALA A 123 10.28 -4.62 -10.46
CA ALA A 123 9.92 -5.88 -9.85
C ALA A 123 9.49 -5.66 -8.40
N TRP A 124 8.43 -6.32 -7.94
CA TRP A 124 8.09 -6.44 -6.51
C TRP A 124 9.05 -7.40 -5.80
N GLN A 125 9.05 -7.43 -4.46
CA GLN A 125 9.99 -8.30 -3.76
C GLN A 125 9.58 -9.77 -4.03
N PRO A 126 10.46 -10.61 -4.61
CA PRO A 126 10.05 -11.90 -5.17
C PRO A 126 9.56 -12.89 -4.11
N GLU A 127 10.01 -12.76 -2.86
CA GLU A 127 9.57 -13.64 -1.77
C GLU A 127 8.17 -13.26 -1.22
N ARG A 128 7.55 -12.18 -1.71
CA ARG A 128 6.24 -11.73 -1.23
C ARG A 128 5.10 -12.29 -2.05
N GLY A 129 4.11 -12.83 -1.36
CA GLY A 129 2.88 -13.35 -1.96
C GLY A 129 1.98 -12.27 -2.55
N PRO A 130 0.81 -12.68 -3.09
CA PRO A 130 -0.20 -11.77 -3.59
C PRO A 130 -0.71 -10.80 -2.52
N CYS A 131 -1.01 -9.57 -2.92
CA CYS A 131 -1.54 -8.52 -2.05
C CYS A 131 -2.94 -8.90 -1.55
N VAL A 132 -3.14 -8.89 -0.23
CA VAL A 132 -4.44 -9.19 0.39
C VAL A 132 -5.54 -8.20 -0.03
N LEU A 133 -5.18 -6.96 -0.40
CA LEU A 133 -6.13 -5.92 -0.83
C LEU A 133 -6.51 -6.03 -2.31
N LEU A 134 -5.54 -6.24 -3.19
CA LEU A 134 -5.73 -6.07 -4.64
C LEU A 134 -5.80 -7.40 -5.40
N GLU A 135 -5.34 -8.50 -4.79
CA GLU A 135 -5.18 -9.79 -5.43
C GLU A 135 -5.85 -10.91 -4.61
N TYR A 136 -7.01 -10.63 -3.99
CA TYR A 136 -7.67 -11.54 -3.03
C TYR A 136 -7.81 -13.00 -3.50
N PRO A 137 -8.30 -13.31 -4.72
CA PRO A 137 -8.41 -14.69 -5.18
C PRO A 137 -7.05 -15.41 -5.21
N ALA A 138 -6.02 -14.75 -5.76
CA ALA A 138 -4.67 -15.30 -5.83
C ALA A 138 -4.03 -15.43 -4.45
N PHE A 139 -4.26 -14.47 -3.55
CA PHE A 139 -3.82 -14.53 -2.15
C PHE A 139 -4.42 -15.76 -1.45
N ARG A 140 -5.75 -15.93 -1.53
CA ARG A 140 -6.45 -17.03 -0.89
C ARG A 140 -5.95 -18.38 -1.41
N GLU A 141 -5.85 -18.50 -2.72
CA GLU A 141 -5.33 -19.70 -3.38
C GLU A 141 -3.89 -20.02 -2.96
N ASN A 142 -3.01 -19.01 -2.92
CA ASN A 142 -1.62 -19.15 -2.49
C ASN A 142 -1.51 -19.69 -1.06
N VAL A 143 -2.36 -19.27 -0.13
CA VAL A 143 -2.37 -19.80 1.24
C VAL A 143 -2.86 -21.25 1.24
N LEU A 144 -4.03 -21.53 0.65
CA LEU A 144 -4.67 -22.85 0.73
C LEU A 144 -3.89 -23.95 -0.01
N LYS A 145 -3.16 -23.61 -1.08
CA LYS A 145 -2.31 -24.56 -1.81
C LYS A 145 -1.04 -24.93 -1.06
N ASN A 146 -0.60 -24.12 -0.10
CA ASN A 146 0.71 -24.26 0.54
C ASN A 146 0.60 -24.55 2.05
N LEU A 147 -0.54 -25.05 2.55
CA LEU A 147 -0.74 -25.29 3.99
C LEU A 147 0.28 -26.26 4.62
N GLU A 148 0.90 -27.13 3.81
CA GLU A 148 1.98 -28.03 4.24
C GLU A 148 3.30 -27.32 4.55
N ASP A 149 3.48 -26.04 4.16
CA ASP A 149 4.68 -25.28 4.46
C ASP A 149 4.84 -25.09 5.99
N LYS A 150 6.09 -25.15 6.46
CA LYS A 150 6.46 -25.00 7.87
C LYS A 150 6.07 -23.64 8.45
N ALA A 151 5.84 -22.63 7.62
CA ALA A 151 5.27 -21.35 8.03
C ALA A 151 3.94 -21.51 8.78
N PHE A 152 3.14 -22.53 8.45
CA PHE A 152 1.84 -22.79 9.06
C PHE A 152 1.91 -23.71 10.30
N ASP A 153 3.11 -24.18 10.68
CA ASP A 153 3.33 -24.84 11.97
C ASP A 153 3.41 -23.84 13.14
N ARG A 154 3.60 -22.55 12.84
CA ARG A 154 3.69 -21.47 13.81
C ARG A 154 2.29 -21.07 14.33
N PRO A 155 2.24 -20.36 15.47
CA PRO A 155 1.04 -19.64 15.91
C PRO A 155 0.42 -18.80 14.79
N ILE A 156 -0.91 -18.76 14.69
CA ILE A 156 -1.62 -18.01 13.66
C ILE A 156 -1.28 -16.52 13.68
N CYS A 157 -1.06 -15.94 14.87
CA CYS A 157 -0.66 -14.53 14.96
C CYS A 157 0.74 -14.26 14.36
N GLU A 158 1.64 -15.24 14.35
CA GLU A 158 2.94 -15.15 13.69
C GLU A 158 2.81 -15.41 12.19
N ALA A 159 2.05 -16.45 11.80
CA ALA A 159 1.83 -16.80 10.40
C ALA A 159 1.20 -15.63 9.62
N LEU A 160 0.25 -14.88 10.21
CA LEU A 160 -0.36 -13.69 9.63
C LEU A 160 0.65 -12.56 9.32
N LEU A 161 1.83 -12.55 9.93
CA LEU A 161 2.88 -11.58 9.60
C LEU A 161 3.80 -12.04 8.47
N ASN A 162 3.72 -13.31 8.05
CA ASN A 162 4.55 -13.85 7.00
C ASN A 162 4.13 -13.29 5.63
N GLN A 163 4.97 -12.42 5.06
CA GLN A 163 4.67 -11.70 3.82
C GLN A 163 4.73 -12.58 2.56
N LYS A 164 5.23 -13.82 2.65
CA LYS A 164 5.11 -14.83 1.57
C LYS A 164 3.64 -15.25 1.37
N TYR A 165 2.85 -15.19 2.43
CA TYR A 165 1.45 -15.66 2.44
C TYR A 165 0.46 -14.52 2.64
N PHE A 166 0.73 -13.60 3.57
CA PHE A 166 -0.16 -12.51 3.97
C PHE A 166 0.44 -11.14 3.63
N ASN A 167 0.83 -10.95 2.37
CA ASN A 167 1.49 -9.72 1.91
C ASN A 167 0.57 -8.50 2.09
N GLY A 168 0.90 -7.67 3.08
CA GLY A 168 0.09 -6.51 3.45
C GLY A 168 -0.36 -6.50 4.90
N ILE A 169 -0.51 -7.67 5.53
CA ILE A 169 -0.91 -7.76 6.94
C ILE A 169 0.26 -7.45 7.86
N GLY A 170 0.04 -6.60 8.85
CA GLY A 170 0.97 -6.29 9.93
C GLY A 170 0.35 -6.48 11.30
N ASN A 171 0.86 -5.71 12.25
CA ASN A 171 0.59 -5.93 13.66
C ASN A 171 -0.82 -5.50 14.07
N TYR A 172 -1.32 -4.37 13.55
CA TYR A 172 -2.67 -3.94 13.92
C TYR A 172 -3.72 -4.76 13.15
N LEU A 173 -3.50 -5.06 11.86
CA LEU A 173 -4.46 -5.86 11.11
C LEU A 173 -4.58 -7.28 11.66
N ARG A 174 -3.47 -7.96 12.02
CA ARG A 174 -3.58 -9.31 12.59
C ARG A 174 -4.41 -9.33 13.88
N ALA A 175 -4.28 -8.30 14.72
CA ALA A 175 -5.02 -8.21 15.97
C ALA A 175 -6.52 -8.04 15.70
N GLU A 176 -6.87 -7.11 14.81
CA GLU A 176 -8.24 -6.82 14.39
C GLU A 176 -8.92 -8.01 13.68
N ILE A 177 -8.17 -8.72 12.84
CA ILE A 177 -8.63 -9.90 12.11
C ILE A 177 -8.90 -11.04 13.09
N LEU A 178 -7.95 -11.37 13.98
CA LEU A 178 -8.11 -12.45 14.96
C LEU A 178 -9.23 -12.13 15.96
N TYR A 179 -9.36 -10.87 16.37
CA TYR A 179 -10.42 -10.43 17.27
C TYR A 179 -11.83 -10.60 16.66
N ARG A 180 -12.00 -10.26 15.38
CA ARG A 180 -13.26 -10.47 14.65
C ARG A 180 -13.54 -11.96 14.45
N ALA A 181 -12.52 -12.75 14.12
CA ALA A 181 -12.64 -14.18 13.91
C ALA A 181 -12.78 -15.00 15.21
N LYS A 182 -12.58 -14.39 16.38
CA LYS A 182 -12.58 -15.06 17.70
C LYS A 182 -11.60 -16.24 17.77
N ILE A 183 -10.48 -16.15 17.05
CA ILE A 183 -9.44 -17.18 17.04
C ILE A 183 -8.36 -16.81 18.06
N PRO A 184 -8.01 -17.70 19.01
CA PRO A 184 -6.91 -17.45 19.92
C PRO A 184 -5.60 -17.27 19.15
N PRO A 185 -4.80 -16.24 19.46
CA PRO A 185 -3.64 -15.87 18.64
C PRO A 185 -2.54 -16.93 18.58
N PHE A 186 -2.51 -17.83 19.56
CA PHE A 186 -1.49 -18.88 19.70
C PHE A 186 -1.94 -20.25 19.17
N GLU A 187 -3.13 -20.34 18.56
CA GLU A 187 -3.55 -21.55 17.85
C GLU A 187 -2.61 -21.82 16.67
N LYS A 188 -2.38 -23.12 16.39
CA LYS A 188 -1.56 -23.54 15.26
C LYS A 188 -2.21 -23.08 13.95
N ALA A 189 -1.47 -22.34 13.12
CA ALA A 189 -2.02 -21.72 11.92
C ALA A 189 -2.63 -22.74 10.94
N ARG A 190 -1.98 -23.89 10.74
CA ARG A 190 -2.49 -24.96 9.88
C ARG A 190 -3.87 -25.45 10.33
N THR A 191 -4.04 -25.73 11.62
CA THR A 191 -5.31 -26.20 12.19
C THR A 191 -6.45 -25.22 11.93
N VAL A 192 -6.19 -23.92 12.11
CA VAL A 192 -7.17 -22.85 11.82
C VAL A 192 -7.55 -22.81 10.35
N LEU A 193 -6.58 -22.96 9.44
CA LEU A 193 -6.78 -22.80 8.00
C LEU A 193 -7.34 -24.07 7.31
N GLU A 194 -7.04 -25.26 7.81
CA GLU A 194 -7.58 -26.53 7.30
C GLU A 194 -9.09 -26.63 7.50
N ALA A 195 -9.60 -26.15 8.63
CA ALA A 195 -11.04 -26.06 8.90
C ALA A 195 -11.78 -25.26 7.80
N LEU A 196 -11.13 -24.24 7.23
CA LEU A 196 -11.70 -23.43 6.14
C LEU A 196 -11.75 -24.19 4.80
N LYS A 197 -10.77 -25.07 4.55
CA LYS A 197 -10.70 -25.88 3.33
C LYS A 197 -11.81 -26.93 3.31
N GLN A 198 -12.08 -27.56 4.45
CA GLN A 198 -13.16 -28.53 4.61
C GLN A 198 -14.54 -27.89 4.40
N GLN A 199 -14.77 -26.71 4.99
CA GLN A 199 -16.02 -25.95 4.78
C GLN A 199 -16.29 -25.58 3.31
N GLN A 200 -15.26 -25.37 2.49
CA GLN A 200 -15.44 -25.12 1.06
C GLN A 200 -15.86 -26.37 0.29
N GLN A 201 -15.26 -27.52 0.62
CA GLN A 201 -15.48 -28.79 -0.06
C GLN A 201 -16.86 -29.40 0.26
N ASP A 202 -17.36 -29.25 1.49
CA ASP A 202 -18.65 -29.82 1.92
C ASP A 202 -19.88 -29.01 1.46
N SER A 203 -19.68 -27.85 0.83
CA SER A 203 -20.78 -26.93 0.51
C SER A 203 -21.50 -27.28 -0.80
N SER A 204 -22.46 -28.22 -0.75
CA SER A 204 -23.46 -28.47 -1.83
C SER A 204 -24.52 -27.36 -2.00
N LEU A 205 -24.33 -26.22 -1.34
CA LEU A 205 -25.29 -25.11 -1.28
C LEU A 205 -25.36 -24.32 -2.60
N THR A 206 -26.57 -23.84 -2.90
CA THR A 206 -26.82 -22.90 -4.00
C THR A 206 -26.07 -21.57 -3.79
N LEU A 207 -25.75 -20.87 -4.88
CA LEU A 207 -24.96 -19.63 -4.87
C LEU A 207 -25.54 -18.58 -3.90
N SER A 208 -26.88 -18.41 -3.89
CA SER A 208 -27.57 -17.44 -3.04
C SER A 208 -27.45 -17.76 -1.54
N LYS A 209 -27.46 -19.05 -1.17
CA LYS A 209 -27.27 -19.47 0.24
C LYS A 209 -25.82 -19.31 0.67
N LYS A 210 -24.85 -19.59 -0.22
CA LYS A 210 -23.41 -19.37 0.03
C LYS A 210 -23.10 -17.88 0.28
N LEU A 211 -23.67 -16.99 -0.53
CA LEU A 211 -23.47 -15.55 -0.38
C LEU A 211 -24.04 -15.03 0.96
N LYS A 212 -25.20 -15.53 1.40
CA LYS A 212 -25.79 -15.15 2.69
C LYS A 212 -24.95 -15.65 3.86
N LEU A 213 -24.54 -16.92 3.86
CA LEU A 213 -23.70 -17.49 4.93
C LEU A 213 -22.33 -16.81 5.03
N LYS A 214 -21.67 -16.53 3.91
CA LYS A 214 -20.39 -15.81 3.89
C LYS A 214 -20.50 -14.36 4.37
N ARG A 215 -21.66 -13.73 4.13
CA ARG A 215 -21.93 -12.38 4.62
C ARG A 215 -22.06 -12.35 6.13
N ASP A 216 -22.71 -13.37 6.71
CA ASP A 216 -23.00 -13.42 8.14
C ASP A 216 -21.85 -14.02 8.96
N ASN A 217 -20.97 -14.83 8.33
CA ASN A 217 -19.86 -15.49 9.00
C ASN A 217 -18.61 -15.56 8.10
N PRO A 218 -17.89 -14.43 7.90
CA PRO A 218 -16.71 -14.39 7.05
C PRO A 218 -15.57 -15.22 7.63
N ASP A 219 -14.87 -15.97 6.77
CA ASP A 219 -13.72 -16.74 7.20
C ASP A 219 -12.46 -15.87 7.42
N LEU A 220 -11.42 -16.46 8.04
CA LEU A 220 -10.19 -15.74 8.37
C LEU A 220 -9.53 -15.09 7.13
N LEU A 221 -9.52 -15.77 5.98
CA LEU A 221 -8.90 -15.27 4.76
C LEU A 221 -9.76 -14.17 4.11
N GLU A 222 -11.08 -14.27 4.22
CA GLU A 222 -11.99 -13.18 3.86
C GLU A 222 -11.74 -11.94 4.72
N LEU A 223 -11.58 -12.10 6.03
CA LEU A 223 -11.24 -11.01 6.95
C LEU A 223 -9.87 -10.37 6.64
N CYS A 224 -8.89 -11.16 6.17
CA CYS A 224 -7.61 -10.63 5.70
C CYS A 224 -7.76 -9.67 4.52
N HIS A 225 -8.87 -9.72 3.78
CA HIS A 225 -9.17 -8.81 2.68
C HIS A 225 -10.11 -7.68 3.10
N THR A 226 -11.19 -8.00 3.81
CA THR A 226 -12.25 -7.02 4.13
C THR A 226 -11.84 -6.04 5.22
N VAL A 227 -11.12 -6.47 6.27
CA VAL A 227 -10.68 -5.58 7.35
C VAL A 227 -9.74 -4.49 6.84
N PRO A 228 -8.72 -4.78 6.00
CA PRO A 228 -7.92 -3.71 5.40
C PRO A 228 -8.72 -2.79 4.46
N MET A 229 -9.74 -3.31 3.77
CA MET A 229 -10.63 -2.51 2.91
C MET A 229 -11.45 -1.49 3.72
N GLU A 230 -11.88 -1.84 4.93
CA GLU A 230 -12.54 -0.91 5.86
C GLU A 230 -11.64 0.30 6.16
N VAL A 231 -10.35 0.06 6.42
CA VAL A 231 -9.35 1.12 6.67
C VAL A 231 -9.18 2.02 5.46
N VAL A 232 -9.12 1.44 4.25
CA VAL A 232 -9.04 2.21 3.00
C VAL A 232 -10.28 3.08 2.82
N ALA A 233 -11.47 2.57 3.08
CA ALA A 233 -12.72 3.33 2.99
C ALA A 233 -12.78 4.48 4.02
N ALA A 234 -12.38 4.21 5.26
CA ALA A 234 -12.28 5.22 6.31
C ALA A 234 -11.27 6.33 5.95
N GLY A 235 -10.11 5.97 5.39
CA GLY A 235 -9.10 6.93 4.95
C GLY A 235 -9.59 7.87 3.83
N GLN A 236 -10.47 7.40 2.95
CA GLN A 236 -11.06 8.22 1.89
C GLN A 236 -12.07 9.24 2.43
N THR A 237 -12.91 8.84 3.39
CA THR A 237 -13.92 9.74 3.98
C THR A 237 -13.28 10.87 4.77
N SER A 238 -12.20 10.60 5.51
CA SER A 238 -11.44 11.64 6.22
C SER A 238 -10.83 12.67 5.26
N ARG A 239 -10.25 12.24 4.12
CA ARG A 239 -9.71 13.15 3.10
C ARG A 239 -10.78 14.00 2.43
N LYS A 240 -11.95 13.44 2.10
CA LYS A 240 -13.07 14.22 1.55
C LYS A 240 -13.54 15.31 2.52
N LYS A 241 -13.65 15.00 3.81
CA LYS A 241 -14.00 15.99 4.84
C LYS A 241 -12.96 17.10 4.95
N HIS A 242 -11.67 16.78 4.94
CA HIS A 242 -10.59 17.79 4.97
C HIS A 242 -10.48 18.61 3.69
N ALA A 243 -10.80 18.05 2.52
CA ALA A 243 -10.89 18.82 1.28
C ALA A 243 -12.09 19.78 1.30
N HIS A 244 -13.21 19.37 1.89
CA HIS A 244 -14.41 20.21 2.00
C HIS A 244 -14.26 21.32 3.03
N LEU A 245 -13.56 21.06 4.14
CA LEU A 245 -13.22 22.07 5.17
C LEU A 245 -12.15 23.08 4.71
N LYS A 246 -11.47 22.85 3.58
CA LYS A 246 -10.49 23.77 2.97
C LYS A 246 -11.05 24.57 1.79
N ALA A 247 -12.31 24.35 1.41
CA ALA A 247 -13.01 25.23 0.49
C ALA A 247 -13.58 26.39 1.33
N ASP A 248 -12.90 27.54 1.30
CA ASP A 248 -13.40 28.77 1.92
C ASP A 248 -14.79 29.15 1.36
N PRO A 249 -15.76 29.52 2.21
CA PRO A 249 -17.06 30.01 1.76
C PRO A 249 -17.04 31.46 1.24
N GLU A 250 -15.87 32.11 1.15
CA GLU A 250 -15.72 33.53 0.74
C GLU A 250 -14.84 33.73 -0.51
N ALA A 251 -15.02 32.90 -1.55
CA ALA A 251 -14.52 33.28 -2.87
C ALA A 251 -15.53 34.25 -3.53
N PRO A 252 -15.15 35.50 -3.87
CA PRO A 252 -16.08 36.42 -4.53
C PRO A 252 -16.41 35.89 -5.93
N THR A 253 -17.70 35.87 -6.24
CA THR A 253 -18.21 35.56 -7.59
C THR A 253 -17.61 36.53 -8.60
N PRO A 254 -17.10 36.05 -9.75
CA PRO A 254 -16.64 36.93 -10.81
C PRO A 254 -17.86 37.63 -11.41
N THR A 255 -17.94 38.94 -11.26
CA THR A 255 -18.85 39.80 -12.05
C THR A 255 -18.37 39.80 -13.49
N VAL A 256 -19.35 39.61 -14.40
CA VAL A 256 -19.27 39.61 -15.86
C VAL A 256 -18.59 40.86 -16.40
#